data_AF-V2QAN4-F1
#
_entry.id   AF-V2QAN4-F1
#
_cell.length_a   1.000
_cell.length_b   1.000
_cell.length_c   1.000
_cell.angle_alpha   90.00
_cell.angle_beta   90.00
_cell.angle_gamma   90.00
#
_symmetry.space_group_name_H-M   'P 1'
#
loop_
_entity.id
_entity.type
_entity.pdbx_description
1 polymer ?
#
loop_
_entity_poly.entity_id
_entity_poly.type
_entity_poly.pdbx_seq_one_letter_code
_entity_poly.pdbx_strand_id
1 'polypeptide(L)'
;MYKITFTVFSILIFAFNGYSADNKSKNNVENKKAETTIKAPDMSFNDDYFVGLKAYDDGLYDVAEYCLANYLKYENKSQKAGFATYLLYQVYMSQGNYKAAQYSFAQLANFKDSRFDRQKMLKDQMFIETKLNCNGAKNLLLTSPKNEYLEVYAKSSCIVDKDITNLLSRIDVSSETLYTVLERVHKDKELVFSTYDNLKAEKRTPKLMNFYGKYFYSNNMKAEFYALYKIYQDSELTSFVLDDIWKNGDYKKYIESFKKEVKNDYKLDKVVYCRMIEASNKEMINFDCDLVDKCLGTKSPDFNKTKLACYMRKEDKEKISWFIGTLTVQDTLKLCEYSKYIIGKKLYNIKFLNKFERCPDKASMYESLLKFKDYNAVIKLGGSGSSQLDTAYMAIAYFYLGNDAQYNNYLNKITDVDLSGMVKRAVNRGNL
;
A
#
# COMPACT_ATOMS: atom_id res chain seq x y z
N MET A 1 -25.53 -17.77 -2.72
CA MET A 1 -25.91 -18.73 -3.77
C MET A 1 -25.65 -18.09 -5.12
N TYR A 2 -24.49 -18.36 -5.75
CA TYR A 2 -24.26 -18.27 -7.20
C TYR A 2 -22.96 -19.03 -7.48
N LYS A 3 -23.08 -20.17 -8.16
CA LYS A 3 -21.99 -21.01 -8.65
C LYS A 3 -21.48 -20.42 -9.97
N ILE A 4 -20.18 -20.24 -10.10
CA ILE A 4 -19.53 -20.11 -11.41
C ILE A 4 -18.56 -21.29 -11.54
N THR A 5 -18.96 -22.18 -12.44
CA THR A 5 -18.21 -23.24 -13.10
C THR A 5 -16.99 -22.68 -13.84
N PHE A 6 -15.83 -23.30 -13.67
CA PHE A 6 -14.80 -23.32 -14.71
C PHE A 6 -14.27 -24.74 -14.89
N THR A 7 -14.36 -25.17 -16.14
CA THR A 7 -14.10 -26.50 -16.65
C THR A 7 -12.67 -26.58 -17.17
N VAL A 8 -11.92 -27.56 -16.64
CA VAL A 8 -10.98 -28.49 -17.28
C VAL A 8 -10.12 -27.99 -18.46
N PHE A 9 -8.80 -28.12 -18.30
CA PHE A 9 -7.95 -28.77 -19.31
C PHE A 9 -6.90 -29.63 -18.62
N SER A 10 -7.15 -30.95 -18.64
CA SER A 10 -6.17 -32.00 -18.34
C SER A 10 -5.52 -32.42 -19.64
N ILE A 11 -4.20 -32.53 -19.67
CA ILE A 11 -3.49 -33.43 -20.59
C ILE A 11 -2.95 -34.58 -19.75
N LEU A 12 -3.52 -35.74 -20.02
CA LEU A 12 -3.26 -37.06 -19.49
C LEU A 12 -2.80 -37.89 -20.68
N ILE A 13 -1.63 -38.52 -20.65
CA ILE A 13 -1.33 -39.76 -21.40
C ILE A 13 -0.32 -40.55 -20.56
N PHE A 14 -0.80 -41.57 -19.82
CA PHE A 14 -0.75 -43.03 -20.11
C PHE A 14 0.68 -43.59 -20.01
N ALA A 15 0.98 -44.74 -19.44
CA ALA A 15 0.25 -45.98 -19.11
C ALA A 15 1.27 -46.89 -18.36
N PHE A 16 1.03 -48.06 -17.78
CA PHE A 16 -0.07 -49.03 -17.79
C PHE A 16 0.07 -49.94 -16.53
N ASN A 17 -1.06 -50.54 -16.16
CA ASN A 17 -1.35 -51.65 -15.23
C ASN A 17 -0.31 -52.79 -15.19
N GLY A 18 -0.21 -53.68 -14.20
CA GLY A 18 -1.12 -54.18 -13.15
C GLY A 18 -0.90 -55.71 -12.99
N TYR A 19 -1.44 -56.30 -11.91
CA TYR A 19 -1.61 -57.75 -11.62
C TYR A 19 -0.55 -58.57 -10.84
N SER A 20 -0.78 -58.66 -9.52
CA SER A 20 -1.17 -59.84 -8.70
C SER A 20 -0.60 -61.26 -8.91
N ALA A 21 -0.05 -61.78 -7.80
CA ALA A 21 -0.15 -63.13 -7.20
C ALA A 21 0.58 -64.37 -7.77
N ASP A 22 1.42 -64.94 -6.89
CA ASP A 22 1.76 -66.35 -6.60
C ASP A 22 2.06 -67.34 -7.75
N ASN A 23 3.30 -67.82 -7.84
CA ASN A 23 3.82 -69.01 -7.13
C ASN A 23 5.10 -69.58 -7.80
N LYS A 24 6.00 -70.08 -6.95
CA LYS A 24 7.06 -71.09 -7.19
C LYS A 24 8.31 -70.73 -8.04
N SER A 25 9.42 -70.74 -7.30
CA SER A 25 10.63 -71.54 -7.56
C SER A 25 11.66 -71.07 -8.60
N LYS A 26 12.84 -70.75 -8.03
CA LYS A 26 14.23 -70.99 -8.49
C LYS A 26 14.98 -69.86 -9.23
N ASN A 27 16.01 -69.43 -8.49
CA ASN A 27 17.38 -69.10 -8.89
C ASN A 27 17.78 -67.61 -8.88
N ASN A 28 18.61 -67.30 -7.87
CA ASN A 28 19.85 -66.51 -7.93
C ASN A 28 19.84 -65.25 -8.80
N VAL A 29 19.92 -64.09 -8.14
CA VAL A 29 21.17 -63.30 -8.00
C VAL A 29 20.87 -62.17 -7.02
N GLU A 30 21.63 -62.13 -5.92
CA GLU A 30 21.64 -61.04 -4.95
C GLU A 30 22.04 -59.73 -5.64
N ASN A 31 21.24 -58.68 -5.48
CA ASN A 31 21.70 -57.31 -5.66
C ASN A 31 21.43 -56.54 -4.35
N LYS A 32 22.43 -56.54 -3.47
CA LYS A 32 22.51 -55.67 -2.30
C LYS A 32 22.49 -54.21 -2.76
N LYS A 33 21.42 -53.48 -2.43
CA LYS A 33 21.45 -52.01 -2.38
C LYS A 33 22.41 -51.61 -1.26
N ALA A 34 23.57 -51.10 -1.64
CA ALA A 34 24.49 -50.47 -0.72
C ALA A 34 23.90 -49.12 -0.26
N GLU A 35 23.53 -49.02 1.02
CA GLU A 35 23.50 -47.74 1.71
C GLU A 35 24.94 -47.21 1.77
N THR A 36 25.25 -46.18 0.99
CA THR A 36 26.51 -45.45 1.12
C THR A 36 26.47 -44.62 2.39
N THR A 37 26.87 -45.26 3.50
CA THR A 37 27.32 -44.56 4.71
C THR A 37 28.56 -43.77 4.31
N ILE A 38 28.51 -42.44 4.42
CA ILE A 38 29.70 -41.59 4.30
C ILE A 38 30.62 -41.98 5.46
N LYS A 39 31.70 -42.71 5.17
CA LYS A 39 32.81 -42.96 6.11
C LYS A 39 33.94 -41.99 5.78
N ALA A 40 34.30 -41.16 6.75
CA ALA A 40 35.51 -40.35 6.67
C ALA A 40 36.77 -41.24 6.75
N PRO A 41 37.90 -40.80 6.16
CA PRO A 41 39.20 -41.44 6.36
C PRO A 41 39.60 -41.42 7.84
N ASP A 42 40.34 -42.43 8.31
CA ASP A 42 40.92 -42.49 9.66
C ASP A 42 41.91 -41.32 9.84
N MET A 43 41.39 -40.21 10.32
CA MET A 43 42.10 -38.97 10.59
C MET A 43 42.46 -38.90 12.08
N SER A 44 43.56 -38.23 12.43
CA SER A 44 43.84 -37.99 13.85
C SER A 44 42.72 -37.09 14.40
N PHE A 45 42.35 -37.24 15.68
CA PHE A 45 41.27 -36.41 16.25
C PHE A 45 41.56 -34.90 16.11
N ASN A 46 42.84 -34.48 16.05
CA ASN A 46 43.20 -33.10 15.74
C ASN A 46 42.83 -32.66 14.31
N ASP A 47 42.91 -33.56 13.34
CA ASP A 47 42.51 -33.29 11.96
C ASP A 47 40.99 -33.11 11.86
N ASP A 48 40.20 -33.92 12.60
CA ASP A 48 38.74 -33.74 12.71
C ASP A 48 38.37 -32.34 13.23
N TYR A 49 39.12 -31.81 14.20
CA TYR A 49 38.92 -30.43 14.66
C TYR A 49 39.14 -29.41 13.54
N PHE A 50 40.27 -29.47 12.83
CA PHE A 50 40.59 -28.49 11.78
C PHE A 50 39.68 -28.61 10.55
N VAL A 51 39.35 -29.83 10.13
CA VAL A 51 38.38 -30.08 9.06
C VAL A 51 37.00 -29.56 9.46
N GLY A 52 36.58 -29.80 10.70
CA GLY A 52 35.32 -29.30 11.24
C GLY A 52 35.24 -27.78 11.27
N LEU A 53 36.32 -27.09 11.68
CA LEU A 53 36.41 -25.63 11.63
C LEU A 53 36.28 -25.10 10.19
N LYS A 54 37.06 -25.67 9.27
CA LYS A 54 37.06 -25.23 7.87
C LYS A 54 35.72 -25.47 7.20
N ALA A 55 35.11 -26.64 7.43
CA ALA A 55 33.78 -26.97 6.95
C ALA A 55 32.71 -26.01 7.49
N TYR A 56 32.81 -25.61 8.77
CA TYR A 56 31.91 -24.62 9.36
C TYR A 56 32.04 -23.25 8.66
N ASP A 57 33.27 -22.78 8.49
CA ASP A 57 33.55 -21.50 7.82
C ASP A 57 33.09 -21.51 6.34
N ASP A 58 33.15 -22.67 5.68
CA ASP A 58 32.71 -22.86 4.30
C ASP A 58 31.18 -23.12 4.19
N GLY A 59 30.45 -23.16 5.32
CA GLY A 59 29.01 -23.38 5.36
C GLY A 59 28.55 -24.83 5.14
N LEU A 60 29.49 -25.79 5.18
CA LEU A 60 29.23 -27.23 5.03
C LEU A 60 28.84 -27.85 6.37
N TYR A 61 27.67 -27.46 6.89
CA TYR A 61 27.25 -27.78 8.25
C TYR A 61 27.16 -29.27 8.59
N ASP A 62 26.77 -30.13 7.65
CA ASP A 62 26.70 -31.58 7.92
C ASP A 62 28.10 -32.19 8.09
N VAL A 63 29.09 -31.70 7.34
CA VAL A 63 30.50 -32.11 7.46
C VAL A 63 31.09 -31.56 8.76
N ALA A 64 30.80 -30.28 9.05
CA ALA A 64 31.22 -29.63 10.29
C ALA A 64 30.67 -30.38 11.52
N GLU A 65 29.38 -30.73 11.53
CA GLU A 65 28.73 -31.50 12.59
C GLU A 65 29.47 -32.82 12.83
N TYR A 66 29.66 -33.62 11.78
CA TYR A 66 30.29 -34.93 11.87
C TYR A 66 31.71 -34.85 12.45
N CYS A 67 32.53 -33.97 11.89
CA CYS A 67 33.94 -33.82 12.30
C CYS A 67 34.06 -33.24 13.72
N LEU A 68 33.30 -32.20 14.06
CA LEU A 68 33.35 -31.61 15.41
C LEU A 68 32.80 -32.58 16.47
N ALA A 69 31.73 -33.32 16.17
CA ALA A 69 31.19 -34.34 17.08
C ALA A 69 32.17 -35.49 17.29
N ASN A 70 32.90 -35.92 16.25
CA ASN A 70 33.94 -36.94 16.37
C ASN A 70 35.12 -36.46 17.21
N TYR A 71 35.61 -35.23 17.00
CA TYR A 71 36.64 -34.62 17.83
C TYR A 71 36.27 -34.62 19.32
N LEU A 72 35.03 -34.23 19.65
CA LEU A 72 34.54 -34.14 21.02
C LEU A 72 34.39 -35.50 21.73
N LYS A 73 34.40 -36.63 21.01
CA LYS A 73 34.44 -37.97 21.62
C LYS A 73 35.75 -38.24 22.34
N TYR A 74 36.85 -37.64 21.86
CA TYR A 74 38.20 -37.90 22.35
C TYR A 74 38.74 -36.76 23.23
N GLU A 75 38.28 -35.51 23.02
CA GLU A 75 38.73 -34.33 23.74
C GLU A 75 37.55 -33.44 24.15
N ASN A 76 37.27 -33.35 25.46
CA ASN A 76 36.08 -32.68 26.00
C ASN A 76 36.36 -31.66 27.11
N LYS A 77 37.63 -31.31 27.38
CA LYS A 77 38.02 -30.41 28.48
C LYS A 77 38.87 -29.23 28.05
N SER A 78 39.52 -29.29 26.89
CA SER A 78 40.36 -28.22 26.38
C SER A 78 39.58 -26.99 25.91
N GLN A 79 40.27 -25.85 25.73
CA GLN A 79 39.68 -24.67 25.07
C GLN A 79 39.23 -24.96 23.63
N LYS A 80 39.92 -25.87 22.93
CA LYS A 80 39.50 -26.34 21.61
C LYS A 80 38.20 -27.13 21.70
N ALA A 81 38.02 -27.98 22.72
CA ALA A 81 36.75 -28.66 22.97
C ALA A 81 35.62 -27.64 23.19
N GLY A 82 35.84 -26.64 24.05
CA GLY A 82 34.86 -25.57 24.27
C GLY A 82 34.44 -24.85 22.98
N PHE A 83 35.41 -24.53 22.11
CA PHE A 83 35.11 -23.89 20.82
C PHE A 83 34.45 -24.81 19.81
N ALA A 84 34.84 -26.09 19.76
CA ALA A 84 34.16 -27.09 18.94
C ALA A 84 32.69 -27.25 19.39
N THR A 85 32.42 -27.32 20.69
CA THR A 85 31.05 -27.34 21.25
C THR A 85 30.28 -26.06 20.91
N TYR A 86 30.96 -24.91 20.89
CA TYR A 86 30.37 -23.63 20.49
C TYR A 86 29.93 -23.65 19.02
N LEU A 87 30.77 -24.12 18.11
CA LEU A 87 30.38 -24.24 16.71
C LEU A 87 29.30 -25.30 16.49
N LEU A 88 29.37 -26.42 17.22
CA LEU A 88 28.41 -27.51 17.10
C LEU A 88 26.98 -27.06 17.48
N TYR A 89 26.80 -26.26 18.54
CA TYR A 89 25.46 -25.73 18.82
C TYR A 89 24.99 -24.76 17.73
N GLN A 90 25.88 -23.99 17.11
CA GLN A 90 25.52 -23.07 16.02
C GLN A 90 25.11 -23.83 14.76
N VAL A 91 25.78 -24.93 14.45
CA VAL A 91 25.38 -25.89 13.41
C VAL A 91 23.98 -26.43 13.70
N TYR A 92 23.73 -26.90 14.92
CA TYR A 92 22.40 -27.40 15.26
C TYR A 92 21.31 -26.32 15.21
N MET A 93 21.64 -25.08 15.53
CA MET A 93 20.74 -23.95 15.36
C MET A 93 20.42 -23.68 13.89
N SER A 94 21.41 -23.74 12.99
CA SER A 94 21.19 -23.51 11.55
C SER A 94 20.39 -24.63 10.89
N GLN A 95 20.53 -25.87 11.35
CA GLN A 95 19.74 -27.03 10.92
C GLN A 95 18.33 -27.09 11.55
N GLY A 96 18.01 -26.23 12.51
CA GLY A 96 16.74 -26.26 13.25
C GLY A 96 16.60 -27.40 14.26
N ASN A 97 17.71 -28.08 14.60
CA ASN A 97 17.74 -29.15 15.60
C ASN A 97 17.91 -28.57 17.02
N TYR A 98 16.84 -27.96 17.54
CA TYR A 98 16.89 -27.22 18.81
C TYR A 98 17.21 -28.08 20.03
N LYS A 99 16.88 -29.39 20.02
CA LYS A 99 17.23 -30.30 21.12
C LYS A 99 18.73 -30.55 21.20
N ALA A 100 19.37 -30.82 20.06
CA ALA A 100 20.82 -31.01 19.98
C ALA A 100 21.57 -29.69 20.27
N ALA A 101 21.00 -28.56 19.81
CA ALA A 101 21.50 -27.24 20.14
C ALA A 101 21.45 -26.97 21.65
N GLN A 102 20.32 -27.25 22.33
CA GLN A 102 20.19 -27.08 23.78
C GLN A 102 21.21 -27.91 24.56
N TYR A 103 21.38 -29.18 24.17
CA TYR A 103 22.35 -30.07 24.80
C TYR A 103 23.79 -29.55 24.67
N SER A 104 24.19 -29.14 23.47
CA SER A 104 25.53 -28.58 23.21
C SER A 104 25.72 -27.24 23.93
N PHE A 105 24.70 -26.38 23.94
CA PHE A 105 24.73 -25.09 24.63
C PHE A 105 24.92 -25.25 26.15
N ALA A 106 24.25 -26.21 26.78
CA ALA A 106 24.37 -26.46 28.22
C ALA A 106 25.80 -26.86 28.63
N GLN A 107 26.53 -27.58 27.77
CA GLN A 107 27.92 -27.98 28.01
C GLN A 107 28.87 -26.77 28.05
N LEU A 108 28.53 -25.67 27.37
CA LEU A 108 29.34 -24.44 27.34
C LEU A 108 29.41 -23.71 28.68
N ALA A 109 28.54 -24.04 29.64
CA ALA A 109 28.59 -23.46 30.99
C ALA A 109 29.95 -23.70 31.67
N ASN A 110 30.65 -24.77 31.30
CA ASN A 110 31.96 -25.15 31.85
C ASN A 110 33.14 -24.44 31.17
N PHE A 111 32.89 -23.63 30.13
CA PHE A 111 33.94 -23.03 29.32
C PHE A 111 33.95 -21.49 29.39
N LYS A 112 35.15 -20.95 29.61
CA LYS A 112 35.45 -19.52 29.47
C LYS A 112 36.35 -19.33 28.23
N ASP A 113 35.73 -18.94 27.13
CA ASP A 113 36.42 -18.65 25.87
C ASP A 113 35.99 -17.27 25.35
N SER A 114 36.97 -16.46 24.92
CA SER A 114 36.74 -15.11 24.40
C SER A 114 36.17 -15.09 22.99
N ARG A 115 36.24 -16.20 22.26
CA ARG A 115 35.65 -16.34 20.92
C ARG A 115 34.14 -16.50 20.95
N PHE A 116 33.55 -16.77 22.13
CA PHE A 116 32.11 -16.92 22.26
C PHE A 116 31.44 -15.55 22.18
N ASP A 117 30.52 -15.40 21.24
CA ASP A 117 29.63 -14.24 21.21
C ASP A 117 28.57 -14.39 22.30
N ARG A 118 28.89 -13.87 23.49
CA ARG A 118 28.01 -13.97 24.67
C ARG A 118 26.66 -13.30 24.46
N GLN A 119 26.60 -12.23 23.67
CA GLN A 119 25.35 -11.52 23.39
C GLN A 119 24.44 -12.36 22.49
N LYS A 120 25.00 -12.92 21.41
CA LYS A 120 24.29 -13.88 20.55
C LYS A 120 23.85 -15.11 21.34
N MET A 121 24.70 -15.65 22.20
CA MET A 121 24.37 -16.81 23.04
C MET A 121 23.15 -16.56 23.93
N LEU A 122 22.97 -15.36 24.49
CA LEU A 122 21.76 -15.02 25.25
C LEU A 122 20.51 -15.11 24.36
N LYS A 123 20.55 -14.50 23.18
CA LYS A 123 19.43 -14.55 22.23
C LYS A 123 19.14 -15.98 21.77
N ASP A 124 20.19 -16.74 21.44
CA ASP A 124 20.10 -18.15 21.02
C ASP A 124 19.48 -19.02 22.12
N GLN A 125 19.89 -18.85 23.38
CA GLN A 125 19.33 -19.58 24.50
C GLN A 125 17.82 -19.36 24.61
N MET A 126 17.38 -18.10 24.59
CA MET A 126 15.95 -17.82 24.63
C MET A 126 15.24 -18.35 23.38
N PHE A 127 15.86 -18.24 22.21
CA PHE A 127 15.27 -18.77 20.97
C PHE A 127 15.05 -20.28 21.05
N ILE A 128 16.06 -21.05 21.49
CA ILE A 128 15.97 -22.49 21.73
C ILE A 128 14.80 -22.79 22.69
N GLU A 129 14.74 -22.11 23.83
CA GLU A 129 13.68 -22.33 24.81
C GLU A 129 12.29 -22.02 24.21
N THR A 130 12.14 -20.94 23.44
CA THR A 130 10.84 -20.62 22.80
C THR A 130 10.41 -21.64 21.76
N LYS A 131 11.35 -22.37 21.14
CA LYS A 131 11.07 -23.43 20.17
C LYS A 131 10.76 -24.77 20.83
N LEU A 132 11.36 -25.04 21.99
CA LEU A 132 11.20 -26.31 22.69
C LEU A 132 10.06 -26.27 23.71
N ASN A 133 10.00 -25.24 24.54
CA ASN A 133 9.10 -25.15 25.68
C ASN A 133 8.84 -23.69 26.10
N CYS A 134 7.67 -23.15 25.76
CA CYS A 134 7.29 -21.79 26.14
C CYS A 134 7.25 -21.55 27.66
N ASN A 135 6.97 -22.57 28.48
CA ASN A 135 7.02 -22.43 29.93
C ASN A 135 8.47 -22.32 30.43
N GLY A 136 9.39 -23.06 29.82
CA GLY A 136 10.84 -22.95 30.07
C GLY A 136 11.35 -21.56 29.71
N ALA A 137 10.99 -21.07 28.52
CA ALA A 137 11.31 -19.71 28.07
C ALA A 137 10.76 -18.63 29.02
N LYS A 138 9.50 -18.77 29.46
CA LYS A 138 8.88 -17.86 30.44
C LYS A 138 9.66 -17.87 31.76
N ASN A 139 9.96 -19.04 32.30
CA ASN A 139 10.71 -19.17 33.56
C ASN A 139 12.12 -18.59 33.45
N LEU A 140 12.81 -18.82 32.33
CA LEU A 140 14.12 -18.22 32.07
C LEU A 140 14.06 -16.69 32.11
N LEU A 141 13.06 -16.10 31.46
CA LEU A 141 12.86 -14.66 31.43
C LEU A 141 12.49 -14.08 32.81
N LEU A 142 11.66 -14.77 33.59
CA LEU A 142 11.25 -14.33 34.93
C LEU A 142 12.38 -14.42 35.96
N THR A 143 13.26 -15.42 35.86
CA THR A 143 14.38 -15.63 36.80
C THR A 143 15.61 -14.82 36.42
N SER A 144 15.79 -14.48 35.14
CA SER A 144 16.92 -13.69 34.64
C SER A 144 16.41 -12.62 33.66
N PRO A 145 15.79 -11.54 34.16
CA PRO A 145 15.16 -10.52 33.31
C PRO A 145 16.21 -9.74 32.53
N LYS A 146 16.29 -9.99 31.22
CA LYS A 146 17.22 -9.33 30.28
C LYS A 146 16.49 -8.84 29.03
N ASN A 147 16.94 -7.72 28.46
CA ASN A 147 16.34 -7.16 27.26
C ASN A 147 16.51 -8.11 26.05
N GLU A 148 17.65 -8.78 25.91
CA GLU A 148 17.93 -9.74 24.84
C GLU A 148 16.97 -10.92 24.85
N TYR A 149 16.67 -11.43 26.05
CA TYR A 149 15.69 -12.50 26.25
C TYR A 149 14.28 -12.01 25.92
N LEU A 150 13.87 -10.86 26.46
CA LEU A 150 12.54 -10.32 26.17
C LEU A 150 12.33 -10.02 24.68
N GLU A 151 13.37 -9.52 23.98
CA GLU A 151 13.32 -9.25 22.54
C GLU A 151 12.97 -10.52 21.75
N VAL A 152 13.66 -11.63 22.04
CA VAL A 152 13.41 -12.91 21.36
C VAL A 152 12.06 -13.49 21.78
N TYR A 153 11.73 -13.45 23.08
CA TYR A 153 10.47 -13.97 23.59
C TYR A 153 9.26 -13.25 22.97
N ALA A 154 9.30 -11.92 22.90
CA ALA A 154 8.23 -11.10 22.33
C ALA A 154 7.97 -11.43 20.86
N LYS A 155 9.02 -11.71 20.07
CA LYS A 155 8.95 -12.10 18.65
C LYS A 155 8.54 -13.57 18.43
N SER A 156 8.53 -14.39 19.48
CA SER A 156 8.20 -15.82 19.39
C SER A 156 6.68 -16.08 19.36
N SER A 157 6.30 -17.34 19.18
CA SER A 157 4.90 -17.79 19.32
C SER A 157 4.43 -17.92 20.78
N CYS A 158 5.32 -17.83 21.77
CA CYS A 158 4.98 -18.00 23.18
C CYS A 158 4.10 -16.84 23.68
N ILE A 159 3.10 -17.12 24.51
CA ILE A 159 2.12 -16.13 24.98
C ILE A 159 2.81 -15.07 25.85
N VAL A 160 2.55 -13.80 25.55
CA VAL A 160 2.96 -12.67 26.40
C VAL A 160 1.79 -12.34 27.33
N ASP A 161 1.89 -12.78 28.57
CA ASP A 161 0.88 -12.57 29.60
C ASP A 161 1.31 -11.51 30.63
N LYS A 162 0.49 -11.31 31.66
CA LYS A 162 0.70 -10.28 32.69
C LYS A 162 2.05 -10.44 33.42
N ASP A 163 2.54 -11.66 33.62
CA ASP A 163 3.81 -11.87 34.31
C ASP A 163 4.97 -11.34 33.46
N ILE A 164 4.90 -11.56 32.15
CA ILE A 164 5.91 -11.04 31.21
C ILE A 164 5.81 -9.52 31.10
N THR A 165 4.60 -8.96 31.01
CA THR A 165 4.43 -7.52 30.83
C THR A 165 4.81 -6.73 32.09
N ASN A 166 4.65 -7.30 33.28
CA ASN A 166 5.17 -6.72 34.53
C ASN A 166 6.68 -6.47 34.49
N LEU A 167 7.43 -7.23 33.67
CA LEU A 167 8.88 -7.03 33.51
C LEU A 167 9.24 -5.74 32.78
N LEU A 168 8.31 -5.12 32.03
CA LEU A 168 8.56 -3.85 31.34
C LEU A 168 8.95 -2.72 32.31
N SER A 169 8.50 -2.81 33.56
CA SER A 169 8.89 -1.87 34.62
C SER A 169 10.28 -2.12 35.22
N ARG A 170 10.83 -3.32 35.02
CA ARG A 170 12.06 -3.81 35.68
C ARG A 170 13.27 -3.85 34.74
N ILE A 171 13.04 -3.88 33.44
CA ILE A 171 14.07 -3.98 32.41
C ILE A 171 14.08 -2.67 31.62
N ASP A 172 15.27 -2.10 31.39
CA ASP A 172 15.39 -1.03 30.40
C ASP A 172 15.26 -1.64 28.99
N VAL A 173 14.03 -1.60 28.47
CA VAL A 173 13.71 -2.15 27.16
C VAL A 173 13.98 -1.14 26.05
N SER A 174 14.40 -1.65 24.89
CA SER A 174 14.46 -0.83 23.68
C SER A 174 13.04 -0.46 23.22
N SER A 175 12.88 0.67 22.53
CA SER A 175 11.57 1.06 21.98
C SER A 175 11.01 0.03 20.99
N GLU A 176 11.87 -0.72 20.29
CA GLU A 176 11.47 -1.78 19.35
C GLU A 176 10.96 -3.02 20.10
N THR A 177 11.65 -3.41 21.17
CA THR A 177 11.18 -4.50 22.06
C THR A 177 9.84 -4.12 22.69
N LEU A 178 9.73 -2.88 23.18
CA LEU A 178 8.50 -2.37 23.79
C LEU A 178 7.32 -2.39 22.81
N TYR A 179 7.51 -1.86 21.61
CA TYR A 179 6.52 -1.92 20.53
C TYR A 179 6.06 -3.36 20.27
N THR A 180 7.01 -4.29 20.10
CA THR A 180 6.71 -5.71 19.84
C THR A 180 5.87 -6.33 20.95
N VAL A 181 6.20 -6.05 22.21
CA VAL A 181 5.43 -6.53 23.36
C VAL A 181 4.01 -5.96 23.32
N LEU A 182 3.88 -4.63 23.16
CA LEU A 182 2.59 -3.93 23.17
C LEU A 182 1.67 -4.38 22.02
N GLU A 183 2.21 -4.65 20.82
CA GLU A 183 1.42 -5.22 19.72
C GLU A 183 0.77 -6.55 20.08
N ARG A 184 1.41 -7.36 20.94
CA ARG A 184 0.87 -8.66 21.34
C ARG A 184 -0.16 -8.57 22.45
N VAL A 185 -0.09 -7.52 23.27
CA VAL A 185 -0.98 -7.31 24.42
C VAL A 185 -1.90 -6.11 24.26
N HIS A 186 -2.06 -5.58 23.05
CA HIS A 186 -2.86 -4.38 22.78
C HIS A 186 -4.32 -4.50 23.28
N LYS A 187 -4.85 -5.71 23.45
CA LYS A 187 -6.19 -5.90 24.01
C LYS A 187 -6.30 -5.52 25.50
N ASP A 188 -5.19 -5.51 26.22
CA ASP A 188 -5.10 -5.08 27.62
C ASP A 188 -4.92 -3.54 27.69
N LYS A 189 -6.05 -2.83 27.83
CA LYS A 189 -6.08 -1.37 27.80
C LYS A 189 -5.32 -0.73 28.95
N GLU A 190 -5.45 -1.28 30.16
CA GLU A 190 -4.80 -0.74 31.36
C GLU A 190 -3.29 -0.84 31.26
N LEU A 191 -2.80 -1.97 30.76
CA LEU A 191 -1.37 -2.15 30.55
C LEU A 191 -0.81 -1.21 29.47
N VAL A 192 -1.47 -1.11 28.32
CA VAL A 192 -1.01 -0.24 27.22
C VAL A 192 -0.95 1.21 27.70
N PHE A 193 -1.99 1.67 28.40
CA PHE A 193 -2.07 3.03 28.94
C PHE A 193 -1.01 3.29 30.02
N SER A 194 -0.90 2.42 31.03
CA SER A 194 0.11 2.58 32.09
C SER A 194 1.55 2.56 31.54
N THR A 195 1.80 1.80 30.47
CA THR A 195 3.09 1.79 29.79
C THR A 195 3.36 3.12 29.09
N TYR A 196 2.34 3.75 28.49
CA TYR A 196 2.45 5.07 27.87
C TYR A 196 2.73 6.17 28.89
N ASP A 197 1.99 6.19 30.00
CA ASP A 197 2.12 7.22 31.04
C ASP A 197 3.52 7.24 31.67
N ASN A 198 4.13 6.05 31.79
CA ASN A 198 5.48 5.90 32.33
C ASN A 198 6.57 5.99 31.25
N LEU A 199 6.22 6.26 29.99
CA LEU A 199 7.17 6.29 28.89
C LEU A 199 8.04 7.54 28.93
N LYS A 200 9.32 7.32 29.23
CA LYS A 200 10.37 8.36 29.21
C LYS A 200 10.51 9.00 27.83
N ALA A 201 10.87 10.28 27.80
CA ALA A 201 10.95 11.07 26.58
C ALA A 201 11.91 10.46 25.54
N GLU A 202 13.08 9.97 25.97
CA GLU A 202 14.10 9.37 25.10
C GLU A 202 13.66 8.07 24.41
N LYS A 203 12.62 7.40 24.93
CA LYS A 203 12.08 6.16 24.33
C LYS A 203 10.97 6.42 23.33
N ARG A 204 10.52 7.67 23.15
CA ARG A 204 9.43 8.07 22.25
C ARG A 204 9.90 8.10 20.80
N THR A 205 9.89 6.96 20.14
CA THR A 205 10.18 6.86 18.71
C THR A 205 8.92 7.12 17.87
N PRO A 206 9.06 7.59 16.61
CA PRO A 206 7.92 7.77 15.70
C PRO A 206 7.02 6.54 15.59
N LYS A 207 7.63 5.35 15.46
CA LYS A 207 6.91 4.07 15.39
C LYS A 207 6.05 3.80 16.63
N LEU A 208 6.59 4.06 17.83
CA LEU A 208 5.87 3.85 19.08
C LEU A 208 4.78 4.91 19.30
N MET A 209 5.05 6.18 18.94
CA MET A 209 4.04 7.25 19.04
C MET A 209 2.89 7.03 18.08
N ASN A 210 3.17 6.57 16.86
CA ASN A 210 2.15 6.18 15.90
C ASN A 210 1.29 5.02 16.42
N PHE A 211 1.91 3.96 16.97
CA PHE A 211 1.20 2.87 17.63
C PHE A 211 0.22 3.38 18.70
N TYR A 212 0.69 4.21 19.64
CA TYR A 212 -0.15 4.75 20.70
C TYR A 212 -1.24 5.67 20.17
N GLY A 213 -0.93 6.54 19.20
CA GLY A 213 -1.93 7.41 18.58
C GLY A 213 -3.06 6.61 17.92
N LYS A 214 -2.72 5.60 17.11
CA LYS A 214 -3.69 4.68 16.52
C LYS A 214 -4.48 3.90 17.56
N TYR A 215 -3.79 3.45 18.61
CA TYR A 215 -4.38 2.71 19.71
C TYR A 215 -5.45 3.53 20.44
N PHE A 216 -5.09 4.74 20.89
CA PHE A 216 -5.99 5.62 21.61
C PHE A 216 -7.18 6.02 20.75
N TYR A 217 -6.95 6.34 19.48
CA TYR A 217 -8.03 6.67 18.54
C TYR A 217 -9.01 5.50 18.36
N SER A 218 -8.50 4.30 18.06
CA SER A 218 -9.31 3.10 17.81
C SER A 218 -10.10 2.64 19.04
N ASN A 219 -9.62 2.96 20.25
CA ASN A 219 -10.27 2.61 21.51
C ASN A 219 -11.14 3.74 22.09
N ASN A 220 -11.40 4.82 21.33
CA ASN A 220 -12.17 5.99 21.77
C ASN A 220 -11.59 6.71 23.00
N MET A 221 -10.27 6.61 23.22
CA MET A 221 -9.52 7.32 24.26
C MET A 221 -9.11 8.71 23.73
N LYS A 222 -10.10 9.58 23.55
CA LYS A 222 -9.91 10.86 22.82
C LYS A 222 -8.97 11.82 23.57
N ALA A 223 -9.06 11.89 24.89
CA ALA A 223 -8.24 12.82 25.68
C ALA A 223 -6.74 12.50 25.53
N GLU A 224 -6.41 11.22 25.61
CA GLU A 224 -5.08 10.66 25.47
C GLU A 224 -4.56 10.82 24.04
N PHE A 225 -5.41 10.53 23.04
CA PHE A 225 -5.08 10.75 21.64
C PHE A 225 -4.72 12.22 21.37
N TYR A 226 -5.54 13.17 21.82
CA TYR A 226 -5.25 14.60 21.61
C TYR A 226 -4.08 15.10 22.45
N ALA A 227 -3.83 14.53 23.63
CA ALA A 227 -2.63 14.84 24.41
C ALA A 227 -1.37 14.38 23.68
N LEU A 228 -1.39 13.18 23.09
CA LEU A 228 -0.30 12.67 22.24
C LEU A 228 -0.13 13.53 20.97
N TYR A 229 -1.22 13.87 20.28
CA TYR A 229 -1.15 14.68 19.05
C TYR A 229 -0.56 16.08 19.27
N LYS A 230 -0.64 16.63 20.48
CA LYS A 230 0.01 17.91 20.82
C LYS A 230 1.54 17.83 20.83
N ILE A 231 2.10 16.65 21.12
CA ILE A 231 3.54 16.45 21.28
C ILE A 231 4.18 15.74 20.07
N TYR A 232 3.39 14.98 19.30
CA TYR A 232 3.86 14.24 18.13
C TYR A 232 2.78 14.24 17.05
N GLN A 233 3.16 14.66 15.85
CA GLN A 233 2.27 14.75 14.69
C GLN A 233 2.93 14.06 13.50
N ASP A 234 2.14 13.24 12.80
CA ASP A 234 2.49 12.68 11.51
C ASP A 234 1.24 12.63 10.61
N SER A 235 1.41 12.18 9.37
CA SER A 235 0.32 12.10 8.40
C SER A 235 -0.84 11.19 8.83
N GLU A 236 -0.57 10.11 9.55
CA GLU A 236 -1.60 9.15 9.98
C GLU A 236 -2.41 9.73 11.14
N LEU A 237 -1.75 10.26 12.18
CA LEU A 237 -2.44 10.86 13.32
C LEU A 237 -3.24 12.10 12.90
N THR A 238 -2.69 12.89 11.98
CA THR A 238 -3.40 14.03 11.37
C THR A 238 -4.68 13.56 10.67
N SER A 239 -4.62 12.43 9.96
CA SER A 239 -5.79 11.86 9.29
C SER A 239 -6.85 11.42 10.30
N PHE A 240 -6.47 10.91 11.48
CA PHE A 240 -7.43 10.61 12.56
C PHE A 240 -8.06 11.86 13.17
N VAL A 241 -7.31 12.95 13.36
CA VAL A 241 -7.87 14.23 13.81
C VAL A 241 -8.94 14.72 12.83
N LEU A 242 -8.64 14.68 11.54
CA LEU A 242 -9.59 15.08 10.49
C LEU A 242 -10.78 14.12 10.42
N ASP A 243 -10.58 12.82 10.60
CA ASP A 243 -11.66 11.83 10.67
C ASP A 243 -12.60 12.07 11.86
N ASP A 244 -12.09 12.44 13.04
CA ASP A 244 -12.94 12.78 14.19
C ASP A 244 -13.81 14.02 13.91
N ILE A 245 -13.22 15.08 13.35
CA ILE A 245 -13.95 16.30 12.99
C ILE A 245 -15.03 15.99 11.94
N TRP A 246 -14.69 15.16 10.95
CA TRP A 246 -15.64 14.72 9.93
C TRP A 246 -16.83 13.97 10.53
N LYS A 247 -16.58 13.03 11.45
CA LYS A 247 -17.63 12.25 12.13
C LYS A 247 -18.57 13.13 12.95
N ASN A 248 -18.08 14.26 13.48
CA ASN A 248 -18.90 15.22 14.21
C ASN A 248 -19.75 16.12 13.29
N GLY A 249 -19.59 16.04 11.96
CA GLY A 249 -20.39 16.80 10.99
C GLY A 249 -20.04 18.29 10.87
N ASP A 250 -18.95 18.74 11.50
CA ASP A 250 -18.52 20.13 11.47
C ASP A 250 -17.64 20.42 10.23
N TYR A 251 -18.31 20.64 9.08
CA TYR A 251 -17.64 20.85 7.79
C TYR A 251 -16.76 22.10 7.76
N LYS A 252 -17.19 23.19 8.43
CA LYS A 252 -16.41 24.42 8.51
C LYS A 252 -15.10 24.18 9.26
N LYS A 253 -15.15 23.55 10.43
CA LYS A 253 -13.95 23.19 11.19
C LYS A 253 -13.08 22.18 10.46
N TYR A 254 -13.68 21.26 9.69
CA TYR A 254 -12.93 20.34 8.84
C TYR A 254 -12.08 21.09 7.82
N ILE A 255 -12.66 22.07 7.11
CA ILE A 255 -11.96 22.90 6.13
C ILE A 255 -10.81 23.69 6.78
N GLU A 256 -11.07 24.32 7.92
CA GLU A 256 -10.07 25.10 8.67
C GLU A 256 -8.90 24.21 9.12
N SER A 257 -9.22 23.04 9.68
CA SER A 257 -8.22 22.09 10.17
C SER A 257 -7.42 21.49 9.01
N PHE A 258 -8.07 21.06 7.94
CA PHE A 258 -7.39 20.54 6.74
C PHE A 258 -6.36 21.54 6.19
N LYS A 259 -6.74 22.81 6.06
CA LYS A 259 -5.84 23.87 5.58
C LYS A 259 -4.64 24.09 6.49
N LYS A 260 -4.80 23.95 7.81
CA LYS A 260 -3.70 24.03 8.77
C LYS A 260 -2.73 22.88 8.57
N GLU A 261 -3.24 21.67 8.39
CA GLU A 261 -2.42 20.47 8.35
C GLU A 261 -1.68 20.28 7.02
N VAL A 262 -2.28 20.68 5.89
CA VAL A 262 -1.60 20.66 4.59
C VAL A 262 -0.40 21.62 4.54
N LYS A 263 -0.41 22.71 5.33
CA LYS A 263 0.75 23.61 5.46
C LYS A 263 1.97 22.94 6.11
N ASN A 264 1.78 21.81 6.77
CA ASN A 264 2.86 21.03 7.38
C ASN A 264 3.42 19.96 6.41
N ASP A 265 3.09 20.04 5.12
CA ASP A 265 3.54 19.11 4.06
C ASP A 265 3.21 17.63 4.30
N TYR A 266 2.21 17.34 5.14
CA TYR A 266 1.76 15.97 5.35
C TYR A 266 1.12 15.39 4.09
N LYS A 267 1.58 14.20 3.69
CA LYS A 267 0.94 13.39 2.66
C LYS A 267 -0.24 12.64 3.27
N LEU A 268 -1.44 13.19 3.10
CA LEU A 268 -2.67 12.64 3.68
C LEU A 268 -3.28 11.55 2.77
N ASP A 269 -4.20 10.78 3.33
CA ASP A 269 -4.94 9.78 2.57
C ASP A 269 -5.91 10.41 1.56
N LYS A 270 -6.14 9.71 0.45
CA LYS A 270 -7.08 10.08 -0.62
C LYS A 270 -8.44 10.53 -0.08
N VAL A 271 -8.98 9.80 0.91
CA VAL A 271 -10.28 10.08 1.52
C VAL A 271 -10.34 11.45 2.19
N VAL A 272 -9.23 11.92 2.76
CA VAL A 272 -9.13 13.22 3.43
C VAL A 272 -9.28 14.35 2.41
N TYR A 273 -8.62 14.24 1.26
CA TYR A 273 -8.78 15.19 0.16
C TYR A 273 -10.21 15.21 -0.39
N CYS A 274 -10.85 14.04 -0.52
CA CYS A 274 -12.24 13.97 -0.98
C CYS A 274 -13.22 14.62 -0.01
N ARG A 275 -13.04 14.38 1.29
CA ARG A 275 -13.85 15.02 2.33
C ARG A 275 -13.65 16.53 2.37
N MET A 276 -12.45 17.03 2.07
CA MET A 276 -12.21 18.47 1.92
C MET A 276 -13.03 19.06 0.77
N ILE A 277 -13.09 18.38 -0.38
CA ILE A 277 -13.93 18.80 -1.51
C ILE A 277 -15.41 18.77 -1.13
N GLU A 278 -15.86 17.71 -0.47
CA GLU A 278 -17.25 17.55 -0.04
C GLU A 278 -17.66 18.61 0.98
N ALA A 279 -16.85 18.82 2.03
CA ALA A 279 -17.06 19.88 3.01
C ALA A 279 -17.12 21.26 2.34
N SER A 280 -16.20 21.55 1.43
CA SER A 280 -16.18 22.82 0.69
C SER A 280 -17.44 23.00 -0.16
N ASN A 281 -17.94 21.94 -0.78
CA ASN A 281 -19.20 21.97 -1.53
C ASN A 281 -20.41 22.24 -0.62
N LYS A 282 -20.46 21.62 0.57
CA LYS A 282 -21.53 21.82 1.56
C LYS A 282 -21.55 23.26 2.09
N GLU A 283 -20.37 23.80 2.38
CA GLU A 283 -20.19 25.17 2.87
C GLU A 283 -20.22 26.22 1.75
N MET A 284 -20.38 25.81 0.48
CA MET A 284 -20.32 26.69 -0.70
C MET A 284 -19.02 27.52 -0.78
N ILE A 285 -17.91 26.95 -0.31
CA ILE A 285 -16.58 27.58 -0.31
C ILE A 285 -15.76 27.06 -1.50
N ASN A 286 -15.04 27.97 -2.16
CA ASN A 286 -14.10 27.60 -3.21
C ASN A 286 -12.88 26.88 -2.62
N PHE A 287 -12.45 25.81 -3.28
CA PHE A 287 -11.27 25.03 -2.91
C PHE A 287 -10.27 24.97 -4.06
N ASP A 288 -9.01 24.63 -3.79
CA ASP A 288 -8.01 24.44 -4.84
C ASP A 288 -8.38 23.24 -5.72
N CYS A 289 -8.51 23.45 -7.03
CA CYS A 289 -8.96 22.40 -7.94
C CYS A 289 -7.94 21.26 -8.05
N ASP A 290 -6.68 21.48 -7.66
CA ASP A 290 -5.65 20.44 -7.62
C ASP A 290 -5.88 19.40 -6.50
N LEU A 291 -6.79 19.70 -5.56
CA LEU A 291 -7.30 18.71 -4.61
C LEU A 291 -8.05 17.57 -5.31
N VAL A 292 -8.63 17.80 -6.49
CA VAL A 292 -9.33 16.75 -7.26
C VAL A 292 -8.34 15.67 -7.72
N ASP A 293 -7.10 16.05 -8.06
CA ASP A 293 -6.05 15.09 -8.43
C ASP A 293 -5.67 14.21 -7.25
N LYS A 294 -5.57 14.80 -6.05
CA LYS A 294 -5.29 14.07 -4.80
C LYS A 294 -6.46 13.18 -4.36
N CYS A 295 -7.70 13.64 -4.56
CA CYS A 295 -8.90 12.92 -4.18
C CYS A 295 -9.25 11.77 -5.12
N LEU A 296 -9.07 11.88 -6.44
CA LEU A 296 -9.55 10.83 -7.36
C LEU A 296 -8.42 10.04 -8.01
N GLY A 297 -7.25 10.63 -8.21
CA GLY A 297 -6.00 10.00 -8.66
C GLY A 297 -5.99 9.50 -10.11
N THR A 298 -7.12 8.99 -10.60
CA THR A 298 -7.29 8.44 -11.94
C THR A 298 -8.25 9.33 -12.74
N LYS A 299 -7.95 9.57 -14.02
CA LYS A 299 -8.78 10.34 -14.95
C LYS A 299 -10.07 9.58 -15.35
N SER A 300 -10.97 9.43 -14.39
CA SER A 300 -12.31 8.88 -14.58
C SER A 300 -13.31 9.95 -15.07
N PRO A 301 -14.50 9.57 -15.53
CA PRO A 301 -15.57 10.52 -15.81
C PRO A 301 -15.88 11.45 -14.62
N ASP A 302 -15.91 10.90 -13.40
CA ASP A 302 -16.16 11.67 -12.18
C ASP A 302 -15.03 12.66 -11.88
N PHE A 303 -13.78 12.28 -12.17
CA PHE A 303 -12.65 13.20 -12.11
C PHE A 303 -12.84 14.37 -13.07
N ASN A 304 -13.19 14.07 -14.33
CA ASN A 304 -13.36 15.11 -15.34
C ASN A 304 -14.51 16.07 -15.00
N LYS A 305 -15.64 15.53 -14.55
CA LYS A 305 -16.79 16.33 -14.09
C LYS A 305 -16.41 17.22 -12.91
N THR A 306 -15.81 16.65 -11.87
CA THR A 306 -15.47 17.38 -10.64
C THR A 306 -14.42 18.46 -10.89
N LYS A 307 -13.37 18.15 -11.69
CA LYS A 307 -12.31 19.10 -12.02
C LYS A 307 -12.84 20.27 -12.85
N LEU A 308 -13.64 19.99 -13.89
CA LEU A 308 -14.25 21.02 -14.73
C LEU A 308 -15.21 21.90 -13.92
N ALA A 309 -16.08 21.30 -13.10
CA ALA A 309 -17.00 22.04 -12.24
C ALA A 309 -16.26 22.97 -11.26
N CYS A 310 -15.13 22.52 -10.70
CA CYS A 310 -14.29 23.36 -9.85
C CYS A 310 -13.75 24.59 -10.59
N TYR A 311 -13.19 24.40 -11.80
CA TYR A 311 -12.69 25.52 -12.60
C TYR A 311 -13.82 26.48 -13.02
N MET A 312 -15.00 25.94 -13.35
CA MET A 312 -16.17 26.74 -13.71
C MET A 312 -16.67 27.62 -12.58
N ARG A 313 -16.67 27.14 -11.33
CA ARG A 313 -17.05 27.97 -10.15
C ARG A 313 -16.11 29.15 -9.92
N LYS A 314 -14.84 29.02 -10.34
CA LYS A 314 -13.85 30.09 -10.27
C LYS A 314 -13.84 30.98 -11.52
N GLU A 315 -14.64 30.65 -12.53
CA GLU A 315 -14.65 31.29 -13.85
C GLU A 315 -13.22 31.38 -14.48
N ASP A 316 -12.35 30.40 -14.18
CA ASP A 316 -10.96 30.37 -14.64
C ASP A 316 -10.88 29.90 -16.11
N LYS A 317 -11.10 30.84 -17.03
CA LYS A 317 -11.17 30.58 -18.48
C LYS A 317 -9.95 29.85 -19.02
N GLU A 318 -8.75 30.20 -18.55
CA GLU A 318 -7.50 29.59 -19.03
C GLU A 318 -7.43 28.12 -18.61
N LYS A 319 -7.70 27.81 -17.33
CA LYS A 319 -7.69 26.43 -16.86
C LYS A 319 -8.82 25.59 -17.45
N ILE A 320 -10.02 26.16 -17.63
CA ILE A 320 -11.13 25.49 -18.33
C ILE A 320 -10.70 25.11 -19.75
N SER A 321 -10.15 26.08 -20.48
CA SER A 321 -9.74 25.88 -21.87
C SER A 321 -8.63 24.84 -22.01
N TRP A 322 -7.61 24.95 -21.15
CA TRP A 322 -6.51 23.97 -21.11
C TRP A 322 -7.05 22.58 -20.76
N PHE A 323 -7.89 22.47 -19.74
CA PHE A 323 -8.45 21.21 -19.28
C PHE A 323 -9.25 20.52 -20.39
N ILE A 324 -10.20 21.23 -21.02
CA ILE A 324 -10.94 20.73 -22.18
C ILE A 324 -9.97 20.30 -23.29
N GLY A 325 -8.90 21.07 -23.52
CA GLY A 325 -7.82 20.74 -24.45
C GLY A 325 -7.16 19.38 -24.20
N THR A 326 -7.10 18.91 -22.96
CA THR A 326 -6.54 17.59 -22.59
C THR A 326 -7.49 16.41 -22.75
N LEU A 327 -8.81 16.65 -22.86
CA LEU A 327 -9.82 15.59 -22.91
C LEU A 327 -9.94 14.91 -24.27
N THR A 328 -10.33 13.64 -24.32
CA THR A 328 -10.74 13.03 -25.59
C THR A 328 -12.16 13.49 -25.99
N VAL A 329 -12.57 13.21 -27.23
CA VAL A 329 -13.96 13.46 -27.67
C VAL A 329 -14.95 12.64 -26.83
N GLN A 330 -14.60 11.39 -26.49
CA GLN A 330 -15.42 10.51 -25.65
C GLN A 330 -15.56 11.03 -24.21
N ASP A 331 -14.49 11.61 -23.65
CA ASP A 331 -14.56 12.24 -22.32
C ASP A 331 -15.45 13.48 -22.36
N THR A 332 -15.34 14.28 -23.42
CA THR A 332 -16.11 15.53 -23.58
C THR A 332 -17.60 15.26 -23.72
N LEU A 333 -17.99 14.15 -24.37
CA LEU A 333 -19.40 13.73 -24.46
C LEU A 333 -20.07 13.59 -23.10
N LYS A 334 -19.32 13.11 -22.09
CA LYS A 334 -19.83 12.96 -20.71
C LYS A 334 -19.96 14.29 -19.96
N LEU A 335 -19.47 15.38 -20.55
CA LEU A 335 -19.45 16.74 -19.99
C LEU A 335 -20.37 17.71 -20.74
N CYS A 336 -21.17 17.22 -21.70
CA CYS A 336 -22.06 18.07 -22.50
C CYS A 336 -23.08 18.84 -21.65
N GLU A 337 -23.43 18.37 -20.46
CA GLU A 337 -24.28 19.12 -19.52
C GLU A 337 -23.68 20.50 -19.14
N TYR A 338 -22.36 20.66 -19.21
CA TYR A 338 -21.67 21.90 -18.91
C TYR A 338 -21.45 22.81 -20.12
N SER A 339 -21.64 22.30 -21.36
CA SER A 339 -21.26 23.03 -22.58
C SER A 339 -22.04 24.34 -22.73
N LYS A 340 -23.35 24.32 -22.43
CA LYS A 340 -24.22 25.50 -22.46
C LYS A 340 -23.73 26.60 -21.51
N TYR A 341 -23.30 26.23 -20.30
CA TYR A 341 -22.75 27.19 -19.35
C TYR A 341 -21.40 27.74 -19.83
N ILE A 342 -20.49 26.86 -20.27
CA ILE A 342 -19.16 27.25 -20.74
C ILE A 342 -19.27 28.26 -21.91
N ILE A 343 -20.16 28.00 -22.86
CA ILE A 343 -20.41 28.90 -23.98
C ILE A 343 -21.14 30.16 -23.53
N GLY A 344 -22.25 30.02 -22.80
CA GLY A 344 -23.07 31.15 -22.36
C GLY A 344 -22.31 32.17 -21.47
N LYS A 345 -21.26 31.72 -20.77
CA LYS A 345 -20.36 32.58 -19.98
C LYS A 345 -19.07 32.98 -20.69
N LYS A 346 -18.89 32.63 -21.98
CA LYS A 346 -17.67 32.89 -22.77
C LYS A 346 -16.38 32.32 -22.15
N LEU A 347 -16.49 31.19 -21.45
CA LEU A 347 -15.39 30.48 -20.79
C LEU A 347 -14.66 29.49 -21.70
N TYR A 348 -14.91 29.53 -23.01
CA TYR A 348 -14.31 28.64 -24.00
C TYR A 348 -13.09 29.26 -24.68
N ASN A 349 -12.26 28.39 -25.25
CA ASN A 349 -11.29 28.73 -26.28
C ASN A 349 -11.74 28.10 -27.60
N ILE A 350 -11.82 28.91 -28.65
CA ILE A 350 -12.26 28.50 -29.98
C ILE A 350 -11.53 27.24 -30.47
N LYS A 351 -10.22 27.09 -30.18
CA LYS A 351 -9.40 25.95 -30.60
C LYS A 351 -10.01 24.59 -30.23
N PHE A 352 -10.72 24.53 -29.10
CA PHE A 352 -11.25 23.29 -28.54
C PHE A 352 -12.77 23.14 -28.64
N LEU A 353 -13.47 24.10 -29.25
CA LEU A 353 -14.94 24.05 -29.35
C LEU A 353 -15.46 22.86 -30.14
N ASN A 354 -14.71 22.38 -31.13
CA ASN A 354 -15.06 21.19 -31.91
C ASN A 354 -15.19 19.92 -31.04
N LYS A 355 -14.62 19.88 -29.83
CA LYS A 355 -14.81 18.74 -28.91
C LYS A 355 -16.25 18.60 -28.44
N PHE A 356 -17.04 19.67 -28.50
CA PHE A 356 -18.47 19.66 -28.18
C PHE A 356 -19.37 19.41 -29.40
N GLU A 357 -18.81 19.15 -30.59
CA GLU A 357 -19.59 18.91 -31.82
C GLU A 357 -20.61 17.78 -31.67
N ARG A 358 -20.31 16.77 -30.85
CA ARG A 358 -21.19 15.60 -30.64
C ARG A 358 -22.16 15.77 -29.47
N CYS A 359 -22.22 16.94 -28.83
CA CYS A 359 -23.20 17.18 -27.78
C CYS A 359 -24.64 17.25 -28.33
N PRO A 360 -25.64 16.76 -27.59
CA PRO A 360 -27.02 16.69 -28.08
C PRO A 360 -27.74 18.06 -28.16
N ASP A 361 -27.53 18.97 -27.21
CA ASP A 361 -28.17 20.31 -27.19
C ASP A 361 -27.25 21.38 -27.81
N LYS A 362 -27.08 21.34 -29.14
CA LYS A 362 -26.25 22.32 -29.86
C LYS A 362 -26.96 23.61 -30.24
N ALA A 363 -28.29 23.60 -30.36
CA ALA A 363 -29.05 24.78 -30.79
C ALA A 363 -28.80 25.97 -29.85
N SER A 364 -28.96 25.74 -28.54
CA SER A 364 -28.74 26.79 -27.54
C SER A 364 -27.29 27.30 -27.47
N MET A 365 -26.33 26.43 -27.79
CA MET A 365 -24.91 26.78 -27.91
C MET A 365 -24.67 27.70 -29.10
N TYR A 366 -25.21 27.37 -30.28
CA TYR A 366 -25.09 28.20 -31.48
C TYR A 366 -25.75 29.56 -31.32
N GLU A 367 -26.97 29.60 -30.78
CA GLU A 367 -27.69 30.85 -30.53
C GLU A 367 -26.89 31.79 -29.63
N SER A 368 -26.26 31.23 -28.57
CA SER A 368 -25.40 32.01 -27.68
C SER A 368 -24.20 32.59 -28.43
N LEU A 369 -23.51 31.79 -29.24
CA LEU A 369 -22.35 32.23 -30.02
C LEU A 369 -22.72 33.29 -31.07
N LEU A 370 -23.86 33.13 -31.76
CA LEU A 370 -24.36 34.12 -32.70
C LEU A 370 -24.71 35.45 -32.00
N LYS A 371 -25.37 35.38 -30.84
CA LYS A 371 -25.64 36.57 -30.01
C LYS A 371 -24.35 37.27 -29.57
N PHE A 372 -23.29 36.51 -29.33
CA PHE A 372 -21.97 37.07 -29.03
C PHE A 372 -21.22 37.57 -30.28
N LYS A 373 -21.77 37.38 -31.47
CA LYS A 373 -21.14 37.65 -32.78
C LYS A 373 -19.83 36.91 -32.97
N ASP A 374 -19.66 35.74 -32.33
CA ASP A 374 -18.48 34.89 -32.47
C ASP A 374 -18.72 33.84 -33.56
N TYR A 375 -18.80 34.31 -34.81
CA TYR A 375 -19.15 33.48 -35.96
C TYR A 375 -18.10 32.40 -36.25
N ASN A 376 -16.83 32.68 -35.98
CA ASN A 376 -15.76 31.69 -36.09
C ASN A 376 -15.95 30.55 -35.08
N ALA A 377 -16.42 30.85 -33.87
CA ALA A 377 -16.76 29.83 -32.88
C ALA A 377 -17.95 28.97 -33.31
N VAL A 378 -18.97 29.55 -33.96
CA VAL A 378 -20.09 28.79 -34.55
C VAL A 378 -19.57 27.78 -35.57
N ILE A 379 -18.73 28.23 -36.51
CA ILE A 379 -18.13 27.36 -37.53
C ILE A 379 -17.30 26.26 -36.87
N LYS A 380 -16.53 26.60 -35.84
CA LYS A 380 -15.66 25.65 -35.16
C LYS A 380 -16.42 24.60 -34.34
N LEU A 381 -17.54 24.98 -33.73
CA LEU A 381 -18.45 24.05 -33.03
C LEU A 381 -19.16 23.12 -34.03
N GLY A 382 -19.55 23.65 -35.20
CA GLY A 382 -20.18 22.88 -36.27
C GLY A 382 -19.28 21.85 -36.93
N GLY A 383 -17.97 21.97 -36.77
CA GLY A 383 -17.02 20.95 -37.21
C GLY A 383 -17.16 20.67 -38.70
N SER A 384 -17.53 19.44 -39.05
CA SER A 384 -17.73 19.05 -40.45
C SER A 384 -19.14 19.35 -41.00
N GLY A 385 -20.04 19.90 -40.20
CA GLY A 385 -21.46 20.04 -40.57
C GLY A 385 -22.17 18.69 -40.58
N SER A 386 -21.91 17.84 -39.59
CA SER A 386 -22.39 16.45 -39.54
C SER A 386 -23.91 16.32 -39.38
N SER A 387 -24.61 17.40 -39.02
CA SER A 387 -26.08 17.46 -39.02
C SER A 387 -26.62 18.65 -39.85
N GLN A 388 -27.89 18.56 -40.23
CA GLN A 388 -28.63 19.65 -40.88
C GLN A 388 -28.65 20.92 -40.01
N LEU A 389 -28.76 20.75 -38.68
CA LEU A 389 -28.69 21.86 -37.72
C LEU A 389 -27.32 22.57 -37.76
N ASP A 390 -26.22 21.81 -37.74
CA ASP A 390 -24.87 22.37 -37.85
C ASP A 390 -24.70 23.13 -39.18
N THR A 391 -25.15 22.51 -40.27
CA THR A 391 -25.11 23.10 -41.61
C THR A 391 -25.85 24.44 -41.66
N ALA A 392 -27.03 24.53 -41.04
CA ALA A 392 -27.82 25.75 -40.96
C ALA A 392 -27.11 26.87 -40.19
N TYR A 393 -26.59 26.58 -39.00
CA TYR A 393 -25.90 27.58 -38.18
C TYR A 393 -24.55 28.01 -38.78
N MET A 394 -23.82 27.09 -39.44
CA MET A 394 -22.61 27.41 -40.18
C MET A 394 -22.91 28.34 -41.38
N ALA A 395 -24.00 28.13 -42.11
CA ALA A 395 -24.42 29.03 -43.18
C ALA A 395 -24.65 30.45 -42.64
N ILE A 396 -25.41 30.59 -41.55
CA ILE A 396 -25.64 31.90 -40.89
C ILE A 396 -24.31 32.56 -40.53
N ALA A 397 -23.39 31.81 -39.92
CA ALA A 397 -22.08 32.35 -39.53
C ALA A 397 -21.23 32.81 -40.73
N TYR A 398 -21.17 32.04 -41.81
CA TYR A 398 -20.43 32.44 -43.02
C TYR A 398 -21.00 33.68 -43.70
N PHE A 399 -22.33 33.84 -43.70
CA PHE A 399 -22.98 35.06 -44.18
C PHE A 399 -22.52 36.28 -43.39
N TYR A 400 -22.57 36.21 -42.06
CA TYR A 400 -22.14 37.33 -41.20
C TYR A 400 -20.61 37.59 -41.22
N LEU A 401 -19.82 36.63 -41.71
CA LEU A 401 -18.38 36.82 -42.00
C LEU A 401 -18.12 37.39 -43.41
N GLY A 402 -19.16 37.60 -44.24
CA GLY A 402 -19.02 38.08 -45.62
C GLY A 402 -18.47 37.02 -46.59
N ASN A 403 -18.58 35.73 -46.26
CA ASN A 403 -18.11 34.64 -47.11
C ASN A 403 -19.28 34.02 -47.88
N ASP A 404 -19.74 34.72 -48.93
CA ASP A 404 -20.90 34.34 -49.72
C ASP A 404 -20.75 32.96 -50.39
N ALA A 405 -19.52 32.60 -50.78
CA ALA A 405 -19.23 31.30 -51.38
C ALA A 405 -19.53 30.15 -50.40
N GLN A 406 -19.05 30.26 -49.15
CA GLN A 406 -19.33 29.24 -48.14
C GLN A 406 -20.78 29.31 -47.64
N TYR A 407 -21.36 30.49 -47.49
CA TYR A 407 -22.79 30.63 -47.16
C TYR A 407 -23.67 29.85 -48.14
N ASN A 408 -23.52 30.08 -49.45
CA ASN A 408 -24.30 29.40 -50.48
C ASN A 408 -24.02 27.88 -50.50
N ASN A 409 -22.76 27.49 -50.33
CA ASN A 409 -22.37 26.07 -50.25
C ASN A 409 -23.07 25.33 -49.11
N TYR A 410 -23.11 25.91 -47.90
CA TYR A 410 -23.80 25.31 -46.76
C TYR A 410 -25.33 25.41 -46.90
N LEU A 411 -25.88 26.52 -47.38
CA LEU A 411 -27.33 26.70 -47.60
C LEU A 411 -27.88 25.63 -48.56
N ASN A 412 -27.17 25.32 -49.65
CA ASN A 412 -27.59 24.33 -50.64
C ASN A 412 -27.55 22.88 -50.12
N LYS A 413 -26.85 22.62 -49.02
CA LYS A 413 -26.81 21.30 -48.36
C LYS A 413 -27.97 21.07 -47.39
N ILE A 414 -28.77 22.11 -47.12
CA ILE A 414 -29.90 22.02 -46.21
C ILE A 414 -31.11 21.49 -46.97
N THR A 415 -31.55 20.28 -46.64
CA THR A 415 -32.74 19.64 -47.22
C THR A 415 -33.99 19.86 -46.36
N ASP A 416 -33.81 20.19 -45.08
CA ASP A 416 -34.89 20.52 -44.16
C ASP A 416 -35.42 21.95 -44.44
N VAL A 417 -36.71 22.04 -44.77
CA VAL A 417 -37.36 23.29 -45.19
C VAL A 417 -37.42 24.29 -44.04
N ASP A 418 -37.63 23.84 -42.80
CA ASP A 418 -37.74 24.71 -41.64
C ASP A 418 -36.38 25.31 -41.27
N LEU A 419 -35.32 24.50 -41.33
CA LEU A 419 -33.95 24.97 -41.13
C LEU A 419 -33.49 25.91 -42.25
N SER A 420 -33.81 25.61 -43.51
CA SER A 420 -33.53 26.53 -44.63
C SER A 420 -34.26 27.86 -44.45
N GLY A 421 -35.54 27.81 -44.05
CA GLY A 421 -36.33 28.97 -43.71
C GLY A 421 -35.76 29.77 -42.54
N MET A 422 -35.24 29.10 -41.51
CA MET A 422 -34.56 29.73 -40.37
C MET A 422 -33.34 30.52 -40.84
N VAL A 423 -32.47 29.95 -41.67
CA VAL A 423 -31.29 30.63 -42.21
C VAL A 423 -31.69 31.89 -42.98
N LYS A 424 -32.64 31.77 -43.91
CA LYS A 424 -33.13 32.91 -44.71
C LYS A 424 -33.70 34.03 -43.84
N ARG A 425 -34.46 33.69 -42.79
CA ARG A 425 -34.98 34.69 -41.85
C ARG A 425 -33.87 35.36 -41.04
N ALA A 426 -32.88 34.59 -40.60
CA ALA A 426 -31.77 35.10 -39.80
C ALA A 426 -30.88 36.09 -40.57
N VAL A 427 -30.70 35.88 -41.89
CA VAL A 427 -29.89 36.79 -42.73
C VAL A 427 -30.68 37.99 -43.23
N ASN A 428 -31.99 37.85 -43.52
CA ASN A 428 -32.83 38.94 -44.02
C ASN A 428 -33.17 40.00 -42.95
N ARG A 429 -33.12 39.65 -41.67
CA ARG A 429 -33.53 40.56 -40.59
C ARG A 429 -32.44 41.52 -40.11
N GLY A 430 -31.19 41.36 -40.54
CA GLY A 430 -30.06 42.23 -40.14
C GLY A 430 -29.79 42.31 -38.63
N ASN A 431 -30.52 41.58 -37.80
CA ASN A 431 -30.44 41.56 -36.35
C ASN A 431 -30.83 40.16 -35.83
N LEU A 432 -29.95 39.59 -35.00
CA LEU A 432 -30.22 38.50 -34.06
C LEU A 432 -30.13 39.06 -32.64
#